data_AF-A0A0Q6WVA2-F1
#
_entry.id   AF-A0A0Q6WVA2-F1
#
_cell.length_a   1.000
_cell.length_b   1.000
_cell.length_c   1.000
_cell.angle_alpha   90.00
_cell.angle_beta   90.00
_cell.angle_gamma   90.00
#
_symmetry.space_group_name_H-M   'P 1'
#
loop_
_entity.id
_entity.type
_entity.pdbx_description
1 polymer ?
#
loop_
_entity_poly.entity_id
_entity_poly.type
_entity_poly.pdbx_seq_one_letter_code
_entity_poly.pdbx_strand_id
1 'polypeptide(L)'
;MFTDSLSAQTVPHLPVAADLVDADLDVSLSTPSTLVVHASLELQGSEAMDLALVIPRSRCNGERPLLTALLDAVQAAVARATRGGTLHQPRRVLTRVAGQPHLVAQF
;
A
#
# COMPACT_ATOMS: atom_id res chain seq x y z
N MET A 1 30.24 -20.10 11.27
CA MET A 1 29.66 -18.89 11.87
C MET A 1 28.62 -18.37 10.90
N PHE A 2 27.38 -18.18 11.35
CA PHE A 2 26.23 -17.91 10.49
C PHE A 2 26.37 -16.55 9.80
N THR A 3 26.01 -16.55 8.52
CA THR A 3 26.01 -15.44 7.58
C THR A 3 24.90 -14.44 7.92
N ASP A 4 25.26 -13.23 8.34
CA ASP A 4 24.31 -12.10 8.40
C ASP A 4 24.44 -11.28 7.11
N SER A 5 23.99 -11.88 6.00
CA SER A 5 23.63 -11.08 4.83
C SER A 5 22.30 -10.42 5.14
N LEU A 6 22.35 -9.24 5.74
CA LEU A 6 21.27 -8.26 5.71
C LEU A 6 21.02 -7.90 4.26
N SER A 7 20.31 -8.77 3.53
CA SER A 7 19.76 -8.45 2.23
C SER A 7 18.87 -7.24 2.46
N ALA A 8 19.29 -6.09 1.95
CA ALA A 8 18.38 -5.03 1.61
C ALA A 8 17.36 -5.68 0.65
N GLN A 9 16.24 -6.18 1.20
CA GLN A 9 15.14 -6.66 0.40
C GLN A 9 14.67 -5.46 -0.40
N THR A 10 15.11 -5.40 -1.65
CA THR A 10 14.70 -4.40 -2.62
C THR A 10 13.23 -4.68 -2.90
N VAL A 11 12.35 -4.14 -2.07
CA VAL A 11 10.92 -4.22 -2.31
C VAL A 11 10.65 -3.44 -3.60
N PRO A 12 10.11 -4.08 -4.66
CA PRO A 12 9.88 -3.40 -5.91
C PRO A 12 8.92 -2.23 -5.71
N HIS A 13 9.16 -1.12 -6.39
CA HIS A 13 8.19 -0.03 -6.44
C HIS A 13 6.97 -0.45 -7.23
N LEU A 14 5.82 0.10 -6.86
CA LEU A 14 4.58 -0.11 -7.59
C LEU A 14 4.75 0.35 -9.06
N PRO A 15 4.44 -0.50 -10.06
CA PRO A 15 4.51 -0.10 -11.46
C PRO A 15 3.39 0.90 -11.78
N VAL A 16 3.76 2.03 -12.39
CA VAL A 16 2.85 3.12 -12.75
C VAL A 16 3.02 3.45 -14.24
N ALA A 17 1.93 3.53 -14.97
CA ALA A 17 1.90 3.99 -16.36
C ALA A 17 0.89 5.15 -16.50
N ALA A 18 1.37 6.32 -16.91
CA ALA A 18 0.53 7.49 -17.21
C ALA A 18 -0.54 7.81 -16.14
N ASP A 19 -0.12 7.82 -14.86
CA ASP A 19 -0.97 8.06 -13.68
C ASP A 19 -1.96 6.94 -13.32
N LEU A 20 -1.85 5.76 -13.96
CA LEU A 20 -2.54 4.55 -13.56
C LEU A 20 -1.57 3.57 -12.91
N VAL A 21 -2.08 2.81 -11.94
CA VAL A 21 -1.36 1.64 -11.43
C VAL A 21 -1.41 0.56 -12.51
N ASP A 22 -0.25 0.26 -13.11
CA ASP A 22 -0.11 -0.75 -14.18
C ASP A 22 0.20 -2.13 -13.58
N ALA A 23 -0.61 -2.50 -12.59
CA ALA A 23 -0.49 -3.75 -11.85
C ALA A 23 -1.87 -4.23 -11.43
N ASP A 24 -2.02 -5.55 -11.39
CA ASP A 24 -3.19 -6.20 -10.81
C ASP A 24 -3.01 -6.26 -9.29
N LEU A 25 -3.56 -5.26 -8.62
CA LEU A 25 -3.51 -5.16 -7.16
C LEU A 25 -4.33 -6.28 -6.54
N ASP A 26 -3.82 -6.92 -5.49
CA ASP A 26 -4.59 -7.96 -4.80
C ASP A 26 -5.80 -7.33 -4.08
N VAL A 27 -6.98 -7.43 -4.71
CA VAL A 27 -8.23 -6.84 -4.23
C VAL A 27 -8.88 -7.75 -3.18
N SER A 28 -9.16 -7.20 -2.00
CA SER A 28 -9.89 -7.88 -0.92
C SER A 28 -11.40 -7.88 -1.15
N LEU A 29 -11.91 -6.73 -1.60
CA LEU A 29 -13.34 -6.51 -1.81
C LEU A 29 -13.53 -5.57 -2.99
N SER A 30 -14.41 -6.00 -3.88
CA SER A 30 -14.78 -5.28 -5.09
C SER A 30 -16.28 -5.03 -5.03
N THR A 31 -16.69 -3.76 -4.96
CA THR A 31 -18.09 -3.34 -5.05
C THR A 31 -18.29 -2.44 -6.26
N PRO A 32 -19.54 -2.18 -6.68
CA PRO A 32 -19.83 -1.22 -7.75
C PRO A 32 -19.30 0.20 -7.48
N SER A 33 -19.15 0.59 -6.21
CA SER A 33 -18.73 1.94 -5.81
C SER A 33 -17.29 2.03 -5.31
N THR A 34 -16.71 0.93 -4.82
CA THR A 34 -15.40 0.93 -4.16
C THR A 34 -14.59 -0.31 -4.51
N LEU A 35 -13.27 -0.13 -4.53
CA LEU A 35 -12.29 -1.19 -4.61
C LEU A 35 -11.43 -1.13 -3.34
N VAL A 36 -11.35 -2.25 -2.63
CA VAL A 36 -10.58 -2.37 -1.38
C VAL A 36 -9.37 -3.24 -1.62
N VAL A 37 -8.19 -2.70 -1.32
CA VAL A 37 -6.91 -3.38 -1.51
C VAL A 37 -6.26 -3.60 -0.15
N HIS A 38 -5.66 -4.77 0.03
CA HIS A 38 -4.79 -5.02 1.18
C HIS A 38 -3.47 -4.26 1.04
N ALA A 39 -3.10 -3.56 2.09
CA ALA A 39 -1.79 -2.97 2.25
C ALA A 39 -1.22 -3.30 3.63
N SER A 40 0.08 -3.17 3.79
CA SER A 40 0.74 -3.20 5.08
C SER A 40 1.47 -1.88 5.31
N LEU A 41 1.34 -1.35 6.52
CA LEU A 41 2.08 -0.20 6.99
C LEU A 41 3.20 -0.66 7.89
N GLU A 42 4.44 -0.37 7.50
CA GLU A 42 5.57 -0.49 8.38
C GLU A 42 5.75 0.81 9.16
N LEU A 43 5.76 0.69 10.48
CA LEU A 43 6.05 1.77 11.42
C LEU A 43 7.50 1.62 11.93
N GLN A 44 8.16 2.73 12.27
CA GLN A 44 9.52 2.68 12.82
C GLN A 44 9.57 1.95 14.17
N GLY A 45 10.31 0.84 14.26
CA GLY A 45 10.50 0.10 15.51
C GLY A 45 9.29 -0.71 15.96
N SER A 46 8.33 -0.96 15.07
CA SER A 46 7.15 -1.79 15.33
C SER A 46 6.94 -2.76 14.18
N GLU A 47 6.17 -3.81 14.43
CA GLU A 47 5.75 -4.76 13.41
C GLU A 47 4.85 -4.09 12.35
N ALA A 48 4.82 -4.70 11.16
CA ALA A 48 3.96 -4.26 10.08
C ALA A 48 2.49 -4.46 10.47
N MET A 49 1.66 -3.46 10.18
CA MET A 49 0.23 -3.48 10.47
C MET A 49 -0.57 -3.57 9.17
N ASP A 50 -1.57 -4.42 9.15
CA ASP A 50 -2.48 -4.53 8.00
C ASP A 50 -3.38 -3.30 7.89
N LEU A 51 -3.46 -2.78 6.67
CA LEU A 51 -4.30 -1.67 6.26
C LEU A 51 -5.27 -2.10 5.16
N ALA A 52 -6.44 -1.47 5.16
CA ALA A 52 -7.38 -1.51 4.06
C ALA A 52 -7.39 -0.16 3.33
N LEU A 53 -6.93 -0.16 2.07
CA LEU A 53 -7.00 0.99 1.18
C LEU A 53 -8.35 0.96 0.48
N VAL A 54 -9.18 1.96 0.72
CA VAL A 54 -10.51 2.08 0.12
C VAL A 54 -10.46 3.10 -1.01
N ILE A 55 -10.63 2.64 -2.24
CA ILE A 55 -10.50 3.46 -3.44
C ILE A 55 -11.86 3.58 -4.13
N PRO A 56 -12.37 4.80 -4.38
CA PRO A 56 -13.61 4.97 -5.14
C PRO A 56 -13.48 4.47 -6.57
N ARG A 57 -14.45 3.69 -7.06
CA ARG A 57 -14.48 3.17 -8.44
C ARG A 57 -14.53 4.28 -9.49
N SER A 58 -15.05 5.46 -9.15
CA SER A 58 -15.01 6.66 -10.01
C SER A 58 -13.59 7.15 -10.30
N ARG A 59 -12.61 6.71 -9.51
CA ARG A 59 -11.19 7.00 -9.69
C ARG A 59 -10.38 5.76 -10.10
N CYS A 60 -11.05 4.78 -10.69
CA CYS A 60 -10.44 3.61 -11.29
C CYS A 60 -10.77 3.55 -12.79
N ASN A 61 -9.84 3.01 -13.57
CA ASN A 61 -10.09 2.54 -14.93
C ASN A 61 -10.32 1.02 -14.88
N GLY A 62 -11.58 0.60 -14.77
CA GLY A 62 -11.93 -0.78 -14.47
C GLY A 62 -11.49 -1.17 -13.05
N GLU A 63 -10.54 -2.09 -12.95
CA GLU A 63 -9.96 -2.55 -11.68
C GLU A 63 -8.64 -1.84 -11.33
N ARG A 64 -8.15 -0.99 -12.24
CA ARG A 64 -6.88 -0.28 -12.08
C ARG A 64 -7.13 1.10 -11.48
N PRO A 65 -6.72 1.38 -10.22
CA PRO A 65 -6.87 2.70 -9.65
C PRO A 65 -5.93 3.71 -10.31
N LEU A 66 -6.36 4.97 -10.35
CA LEU A 66 -5.45 6.09 -10.58
C LEU A 66 -4.41 6.12 -9.45
N LEU A 67 -3.16 6.46 -9.76
CA LEU A 67 -2.09 6.57 -8.78
C LEU A 67 -2.47 7.58 -7.69
N THR A 68 -3.00 8.74 -8.07
CA THR A 68 -3.49 9.74 -7.12
C THR A 68 -4.54 9.17 -6.16
N ALA A 69 -5.45 8.31 -6.64
CA ALA A 69 -6.48 7.71 -5.81
C ALA A 69 -5.92 6.70 -4.82
N LEU A 70 -4.90 5.94 -5.25
CA LEU A 70 -4.18 5.03 -4.38
C LEU A 70 -3.40 5.80 -3.30
N LEU A 71 -2.69 6.88 -3.67
CA LEU A 71 -1.94 7.71 -2.73
C LEU A 71 -2.86 8.39 -1.70
N ASP A 72 -4.01 8.91 -2.14
CA ASP A 72 -5.02 9.49 -1.23
C ASP A 72 -5.56 8.43 -0.26
N ALA A 73 -5.84 7.22 -0.76
CA ALA A 73 -6.29 6.10 0.08
C ALA A 73 -5.20 5.68 1.09
N VAL A 74 -3.93 5.70 0.70
CA VAL A 74 -2.78 5.47 1.60
C VAL A 74 -2.73 6.52 2.69
N GLN A 75 -2.77 7.82 2.34
CA GLN A 75 -2.75 8.90 3.32
C GLN A 75 -3.92 8.78 4.30
N ALA A 76 -5.14 8.53 3.81
CA ALA A 76 -6.30 8.32 4.65
C ALA A 76 -6.19 7.08 5.54
N ALA A 77 -5.59 5.99 5.05
CA ALA A 77 -5.36 4.77 5.84
C ALA A 77 -4.30 4.99 6.93
N VAL A 78 -3.17 5.60 6.60
CA VAL A 78 -2.11 5.97 7.56
C VAL A 78 -2.67 6.90 8.61
N ALA A 79 -3.38 7.97 8.22
CA ALA A 79 -3.97 8.92 9.16
C ALA A 79 -5.00 8.26 10.11
N ARG A 80 -5.76 7.27 9.65
CA ARG A 80 -6.66 6.47 10.50
C ARG A 80 -5.88 5.60 11.47
N ALA A 81 -4.81 4.96 10.99
CA ALA A 81 -4.00 4.05 11.78
C ALA A 81 -3.14 4.76 12.83
N THR A 82 -2.74 6.00 12.56
CA THR A 82 -1.93 6.83 13.49
C THR A 82 -2.76 7.78 14.36
N ARG A 83 -4.09 7.87 14.15
CA ARG A 83 -5.00 8.82 14.83
C ARG A 83 -5.08 8.68 16.37
N GLY A 84 -4.46 7.66 16.94
CA GLY A 84 -4.41 7.38 18.38
C GLY A 84 -3.09 7.77 19.08
N GLY A 85 -2.19 8.50 18.42
CA GLY A 85 -0.90 8.88 19.01
C GLY A 85 0.11 7.73 19.00
N THR A 86 0.22 7.03 17.87
CA THR A 86 1.21 5.96 17.71
C THR A 86 2.61 6.56 17.94
N LEU A 87 3.33 6.03 18.93
CA LEU A 87 4.72 6.41 19.27
C LEU A 87 5.69 6.20 18.08
N HIS A 88 5.24 5.50 17.04
CA HIS A 88 6.02 5.11 15.89
C HIS A 88 5.59 5.89 14.65
N GLN A 89 6.58 6.48 13.98
CA GLN A 89 6.38 7.19 12.71
C GLN A 89 6.17 6.19 11.57
N PRO A 90 5.28 6.48 10.61
CA PRO A 90 5.16 5.68 9.40
C PRO A 90 6.48 5.69 8.64
N ARG A 91 6.89 4.54 8.12
CA ARG A 91 8.12 4.39 7.35
C ARG A 91 7.82 4.14 5.87
N ARG A 92 6.99 3.13 5.60
CA ARG A 92 6.58 2.78 4.24
C ARG A 92 5.26 2.03 4.23
N VAL A 93 4.55 2.14 3.12
CA VAL A 93 3.33 1.37 2.86
C VAL A 93 3.55 0.46 1.67
N LEU A 94 3.27 -0.82 1.87
CA LEU A 94 3.35 -1.85 0.86
C LEU A 94 1.95 -2.30 0.49
N THR A 95 1.71 -2.60 -0.78
CA THR A 95 0.52 -3.31 -1.26
C THR A 95 0.97 -4.65 -1.84
N ARG A 96 0.02 -5.50 -2.24
CA ARG A 96 0.35 -6.71 -3.01
C ARG A 96 -0.06 -6.58 -4.47
N VAL A 97 0.78 -7.12 -5.35
CA VAL A 97 0.53 -7.28 -6.78
C VAL A 97 0.89 -8.72 -7.12
N ALA A 98 -0.07 -9.51 -7.60
CA ALA A 98 0.10 -10.93 -7.86
C ALA A 98 0.75 -11.68 -6.68
N GLY A 99 0.32 -11.38 -5.45
CA GLY A 99 0.84 -11.97 -4.21
C GLY A 99 2.21 -11.44 -3.75
N GLN A 100 2.86 -10.55 -4.50
CA GLN A 100 4.18 -10.00 -4.16
C GLN A 100 4.08 -8.60 -3.55
N PRO A 101 4.84 -8.28 -2.49
CA PRO A 101 4.82 -6.96 -1.87
C PRO A 101 5.44 -5.90 -2.79
N HIS A 102 4.74 -4.79 -2.96
CA HIS A 102 5.17 -3.64 -3.75
C HIS A 102 5.05 -2.36 -2.95
N LEU A 103 6.07 -1.51 -3.04
CA LEU A 103 6.13 -0.24 -2.33
C LEU A 103 5.25 0.81 -3.00
N VAL A 104 4.28 1.33 -2.25
CA VAL A 104 3.37 2.39 -2.69
C VAL A 104 3.91 3.78 -2.33
N ALA A 105 4.36 3.96 -1.08
CA ALA A 105 4.85 5.24 -0.58
C ALA A 105 5.89 5.07 0.54
N GLN A 106 6.81 6.04 0.64
CA GLN A 106 7.78 6.21 1.73
C GLN A 106 7.55 7.59 2.39
N PHE A 107 7.86 7.70 3.70
CA PHE A 107 7.65 8.90 4.52
C PHE A 107 8.95 9.43 5.11
#